data_AF-A0A1C5HL82-F1
#
_entry.id   AF-A0A1C5HL82-F1
#
_cell.length_a   1.000
_cell.length_b   1.000
_cell.length_c   1.000
_cell.angle_alpha   90.00
_cell.angle_beta   90.00
_cell.angle_gamma   90.00
#
_symmetry.space_group_name_H-M   'P 1'
#
loop_
_entity.id
_entity.type
_entity.pdbx_description
1 polymer ?
#
loop_
_entity_poly.entity_id
_entity_poly.type
_entity_poly.pdbx_seq_one_letter_code
_entity_poly.pdbx_strand_id
1 'polypeptide(L)'
;MAKETTTNYPVPHHDPDHRLSFGLLVDLRTALLRHGYPELTSADLDDLRTAVRVFVYGPRPDPQEYEREEDTPTGQPLPPGVHGTAINTRDKRRNQR
;
A
#
# COMPACT_ATOMS: atom_id res chain seq x y z
N MET A 1 -2.60 19.53 19.11
CA MET A 1 -2.37 20.00 17.72
C MET A 1 -2.01 18.79 16.89
N ALA A 2 -2.92 18.33 16.03
CA ALA A 2 -2.65 17.21 15.12
C ALA A 2 -1.63 17.69 14.07
N LYS A 3 -0.56 16.92 13.86
CA LYS A 3 0.39 17.17 12.76
C LYS A 3 -0.36 16.83 11.46
N GLU A 4 -0.71 17.83 10.68
CA GLU A 4 -1.18 17.62 9.31
C GLU A 4 -0.08 16.84 8.56
N THR A 5 -0.42 15.63 8.14
CA THR A 5 0.44 14.85 7.25
C THR A 5 0.21 15.38 5.85
N THR A 6 0.96 16.41 5.46
CA THR A 6 0.94 16.91 4.09
C THR A 6 1.47 15.81 3.18
N THR A 7 0.58 15.22 2.41
CA THR A 7 0.90 14.15 1.50
C THR A 7 1.23 14.67 0.10
N ASN A 8 2.18 14.04 -0.58
CA ASN A 8 2.64 14.46 -1.91
C ASN A 8 1.74 13.99 -3.08
N TYR A 9 0.62 13.34 -2.80
CA TYR A 9 -0.27 12.71 -3.79
C TYR A 9 -1.72 13.22 -3.66
N PRO A 10 -2.53 13.24 -4.74
CA PRO A 10 -2.14 12.92 -6.10
C PRO A 10 -1.18 13.95 -6.69
N VAL A 11 -0.33 13.47 -7.58
CA VAL A 11 0.55 14.30 -8.40
C VAL A 11 -0.27 14.85 -9.57
N PRO A 12 -0.04 16.10 -10.00
CA PRO A 12 -0.65 16.61 -11.23
C PRO A 12 -0.28 15.75 -12.46
N HIS A 13 -1.29 15.44 -13.29
CA HIS A 13 -1.12 14.70 -14.53
C HIS A 13 -0.87 15.65 -15.71
N HIS A 14 0.21 15.43 -16.46
CA HIS A 14 0.56 16.21 -17.65
C HIS A 14 0.92 15.25 -18.79
N ASP A 15 0.27 15.38 -19.95
CA ASP A 15 0.59 14.55 -21.11
C ASP A 15 1.65 15.20 -22.03
N PRO A 16 2.68 14.45 -22.48
CA PRO A 16 2.97 13.05 -22.15
C PRO A 16 3.64 12.89 -20.77
N ASP A 17 3.14 11.96 -19.95
CA ASP A 17 3.73 11.64 -18.64
C ASP A 17 4.65 10.41 -18.71
N HIS A 18 5.96 10.62 -18.72
CA HIS A 18 6.95 9.55 -18.79
C HIS A 18 7.26 8.87 -17.45
N ARG A 19 6.64 9.30 -16.35
CA ARG A 19 6.92 8.76 -15.01
C ARG A 19 6.41 7.32 -14.83
N LEU A 20 5.32 6.95 -15.51
CA LEU A 20 4.81 5.57 -15.57
C LEU A 20 5.45 4.76 -16.70
N SER A 21 6.78 4.69 -16.69
CA SER A 21 7.54 3.98 -17.72
C SER A 21 7.45 2.45 -17.58
N PHE A 22 7.74 1.73 -18.67
CA PHE A 22 7.86 0.26 -18.63
C PHE A 22 8.97 -0.20 -17.65
N GLY A 23 10.07 0.55 -17.54
CA GLY A 23 11.14 0.26 -16.58
C GLY A 23 10.64 0.25 -15.13
N LEU A 24 9.81 1.22 -14.75
CA LEU A 24 9.19 1.25 -13.42
C LEU A 24 8.34 0.00 -13.16
N LEU A 25 7.57 -0.47 -14.14
CA LEU A 25 6.75 -1.68 -13.99
C LEU A 25 7.62 -2.92 -13.78
N VAL A 26 8.77 -3.02 -14.44
CA VAL A 26 9.74 -4.11 -14.24
C VAL A 26 10.39 -4.05 -12.86
N ASP A 27 10.70 -2.85 -12.37
CA ASP A 27 11.24 -2.66 -11.02
C ASP A 27 10.23 -3.07 -9.95
N LEU A 28 8.96 -2.68 -10.11
CA LEU A 28 7.87 -3.08 -9.22
C LEU A 28 7.62 -4.60 -9.26
N ARG A 29 7.61 -5.21 -10.45
CA ARG A 29 7.56 -6.68 -10.61
C ARG A 29 8.68 -7.36 -9.82
N THR A 30 9.90 -6.86 -9.95
CA THR A 30 11.07 -7.40 -9.25
C THR A 30 10.94 -7.26 -7.74
N ALA A 31 10.43 -6.11 -7.26
CA ALA A 31 10.18 -5.90 -5.84
C ALA A 31 9.11 -6.87 -5.30
N LEU A 32 7.99 -7.01 -5.99
CA LEU A 32 6.92 -7.95 -5.62
C LEU A 32 7.45 -9.39 -5.56
N LEU A 33 8.17 -9.84 -6.57
CA LEU A 33 8.77 -11.17 -6.60
C LEU A 33 9.72 -11.41 -5.40
N ARG A 34 10.55 -10.41 -5.05
CA ARG A 34 11.45 -10.48 -3.88
C ARG A 34 10.71 -10.60 -2.55
N HIS A 35 9.47 -10.13 -2.48
CA HIS A 35 8.61 -10.24 -1.30
C HIS A 35 7.76 -11.52 -1.29
N GLY A 36 7.98 -12.44 -2.25
CA GLY A 36 7.29 -13.74 -2.30
C GLY A 36 5.94 -13.70 -3.02
N TYR A 37 5.62 -12.60 -3.71
CA TYR A 37 4.46 -12.58 -4.61
C TYR A 37 4.74 -13.42 -5.87
N PRO A 38 3.68 -13.96 -6.51
CA PRO A 38 3.83 -14.69 -7.76
C PRO A 38 4.47 -13.86 -8.87
N GLU A 39 5.03 -14.55 -9.85
CA GLU A 39 5.52 -13.95 -11.08
C GLU A 39 4.37 -13.29 -11.85
N LEU A 40 4.53 -12.01 -12.24
CA LEU A 40 3.49 -11.28 -12.96
C LEU A 40 3.43 -11.69 -14.43
N THR A 41 2.22 -11.99 -14.92
CA THR A 41 1.92 -12.15 -16.34
C THR A 41 1.83 -10.79 -17.04
N SER A 42 1.68 -10.81 -18.37
CA SER A 42 1.47 -9.57 -19.13
C SER A 42 0.17 -8.86 -18.76
N ALA A 43 -0.90 -9.60 -18.42
CA ALA A 43 -2.15 -9.02 -17.96
C ALA A 43 -1.96 -8.35 -16.59
N ASP A 44 -1.25 -9.00 -15.67
CA ASP A 44 -0.97 -8.43 -14.35
C ASP A 44 -0.13 -7.15 -14.43
N LEU A 45 0.72 -7.00 -15.45
CA LEU A 45 1.49 -5.78 -15.67
C LEU A 45 0.62 -4.59 -16.11
N ASP A 46 -0.45 -4.82 -16.89
CA ASP A 46 -1.41 -3.79 -17.25
C ASP A 46 -2.29 -3.37 -16.06
N ASP A 47 -2.68 -4.34 -15.23
CA ASP A 47 -3.40 -4.08 -13.98
C ASP A 47 -2.52 -3.31 -12.99
N LEU A 48 -1.24 -3.70 -12.85
CA LEU A 48 -0.26 -2.99 -12.04
C LEU A 48 -0.07 -1.55 -12.54
N ARG A 49 0.03 -1.35 -13.86
CA ARG A 49 0.11 -0.01 -14.44
C ARG A 49 -1.09 0.84 -14.09
N THR A 50 -2.29 0.27 -14.15
CA THR A 50 -3.54 0.96 -13.80
C THR A 50 -3.57 1.30 -12.30
N ALA A 51 -3.20 0.36 -11.44
CA ALA A 51 -3.14 0.58 -9.99
C ALA A 51 -2.15 1.68 -9.61
N VAL A 52 -0.95 1.68 -10.21
CA VAL A 52 0.05 2.74 -9.99
C VAL A 52 -0.47 4.08 -10.52
N ARG A 53 -1.16 4.10 -11.66
CA ARG A 53 -1.78 5.33 -12.18
C ARG A 53 -2.83 5.89 -11.21
N VAL A 54 -3.69 5.05 -10.68
CA VAL A 54 -4.70 5.46 -9.69
C VAL A 54 -4.04 5.94 -8.40
N PHE A 55 -2.99 5.27 -7.92
CA PHE A 55 -2.26 5.74 -6.75
C PHE A 55 -1.61 7.11 -6.97
N VAL A 56 -0.97 7.32 -8.12
CA VAL A 56 -0.21 8.54 -8.40
C VAL A 56 -1.12 9.73 -8.74
N TYR A 57 -2.17 9.52 -9.54
CA TYR A 57 -3.01 10.61 -10.09
C TYR A 57 -4.46 10.56 -9.63
N GLY A 58 -4.89 9.48 -9.00
CA GLY A 58 -6.28 9.29 -8.59
C GLY A 58 -6.67 10.19 -7.43
N PRO A 59 -7.98 10.47 -7.28
CA PRO A 59 -8.48 11.25 -6.16
C PRO A 59 -8.07 10.60 -4.85
N ARG A 60 -7.78 11.42 -3.83
CA ARG A 60 -7.72 10.90 -2.47
C ARG A 60 -9.11 10.42 -2.08
N PRO A 61 -9.27 9.17 -1.63
CA PRO A 61 -10.46 8.81 -0.91
C PRO A 61 -10.58 9.67 0.36
N ASP A 62 -11.82 9.90 0.78
CA ASP A 62 -12.10 10.68 1.98
C ASP A 62 -11.40 9.98 3.17
N PRO A 63 -10.69 10.70 4.04
CA PRO A 63 -10.14 10.13 5.28
C PRO A 63 -11.15 9.26 6.06
N GLN A 64 -12.45 9.59 6.00
CA GLN A 64 -13.51 8.81 6.64
C GLN A 64 -13.73 7.42 6.02
N GLU A 65 -13.28 7.17 4.79
CA GLU A 65 -13.34 5.86 4.15
C GLU A 65 -12.30 4.88 4.71
N TYR A 66 -11.17 5.38 5.25
CA TYR A 66 -10.12 4.56 5.87
C TYR A 66 -10.34 4.27 7.35
N GLU A 67 -11.23 5.02 8.03
CA GLU A 67 -11.56 4.81 9.45
C GLU A 67 -12.59 3.71 9.68
N ARG A 68 -13.12 3.09 8.62
CA ARG A 68 -13.84 1.83 8.77
C ARG A 68 -12.84 0.74 9.10
N GLU A 69 -12.66 0.47 10.39
CA GLU A 69 -11.95 -0.69 10.95
C GLU A 69 -12.48 -2.06 10.44
N GLU A 70 -13.50 -2.06 9.57
CA GLU A 70 -14.25 -3.24 9.11
C GLU A 70 -13.48 -4.15 8.13
N ASP A 71 -12.29 -3.75 7.64
CA ASP A 71 -11.49 -4.58 6.72
C ASP A 71 -10.28 -5.27 7.37
N THR A 72 -10.15 -5.19 8.70
CA THR A 72 -9.38 -6.21 9.41
C THR A 72 -10.31 -7.42 9.56
N PRO A 73 -9.99 -8.61 9.03
CA PRO A 73 -10.77 -9.79 9.36
C PRO A 73 -10.73 -9.96 10.87
N THR A 74 -11.84 -9.64 11.53
CA THR A 74 -12.01 -9.81 12.97
C THR A 74 -11.74 -11.26 13.29
N GLY A 75 -10.56 -11.53 13.85
CA GLY A 75 -10.23 -12.81 14.48
C GLY A 75 -10.40 -14.03 13.58
N GLN A 76 -9.74 -14.08 12.42
CA GLN A 76 -9.47 -15.40 11.84
C GLN A 76 -8.53 -16.13 12.81
N PRO A 77 -8.98 -17.22 13.46
CA PRO A 77 -8.13 -17.93 14.42
C PRO A 77 -6.88 -18.42 13.69
N LEU A 78 -5.72 -18.24 14.32
CA LEU A 78 -4.48 -18.78 13.80
C LEU A 78 -4.65 -20.30 13.58
N PRO A 79 -4.12 -20.86 12.48
CA PRO A 79 -4.14 -22.30 12.27
C PRO A 79 -3.50 -23.01 13.47
N PRO A 80 -4.02 -24.18 13.89
CA PRO A 80 -3.45 -24.92 15.01
C PRO A 80 -1.96 -25.21 14.76
N GLY A 81 -1.10 -24.81 15.71
CA GLY A 81 0.36 -24.92 15.62
C GLY A 81 1.08 -23.65 15.15
N VAL A 82 0.36 -22.58 14.79
CA VAL A 82 0.96 -21.28 14.45
C VAL A 82 0.98 -20.36 15.67
N HIS A 83 2.16 -20.11 16.22
CA HIS A 83 2.39 -19.09 17.25
C HIS A 83 2.73 -17.76 16.58
N GLY A 84 1.76 -16.86 16.45
CA GLY A 84 2.00 -15.50 15.94
C GLY A 84 2.41 -14.53 17.04
N THR A 85 3.41 -13.69 16.79
CA THR A 85 3.64 -12.48 17.60
C THR A 85 2.71 -11.38 17.09
N ALA A 86 1.92 -10.77 17.98
CA ALA A 86 1.05 -9.67 17.59
C ALA A 86 1.87 -8.50 17.01
N ILE A 87 1.65 -8.18 15.74
CA ILE A 87 2.36 -7.10 15.01
C ILE A 87 2.04 -5.71 15.62
N ASN A 88 0.96 -5.60 16.41
CA ASN A 88 0.51 -4.35 17.02
C ASN A 88 0.95 -4.15 18.48
N THR A 89 2.21 -4.47 18.80
CA THR A 89 2.84 -3.98 20.05
C THR A 89 3.86 -2.90 19.74
N ARG A 90 3.42 -1.82 19.08
CA ARG A 90 4.15 -0.55 19.16
C ARG A 90 3.95 -0.01 20.58
N ASP A 91 4.85 -0.45 21.43
CA ASP A 91 4.92 -0.20 22.87
C ASP A 91 4.69 1.29 23.17
N LYS A 92 3.67 1.58 23.98
CA LYS A 92 3.37 2.88 24.57
C LYS A 92 4.45 3.22 25.63
N ARG A 93 5.71 3.33 25.22
CA ARG A 93 6.83 3.74 26.09
C ARG A 93 7.53 4.98 25.55
N ARG A 94 6.82 6.11 25.55
CA ARG A 94 7.49 7.41 25.64
C ARG A 94 6.52 8.45 26.21
N ASN A 95 6.23 8.31 27.50
CA ASN A 95 5.81 9.41 28.38
C ASN A 95 5.91 8.95 29.84
N GLN A 96 7.15 8.69 30.30
CA GLN A 96 7.54 8.87 31.69
C GLN A 96 9.05 9.17 31.71
N ARG A 97 9.39 10.46 31.70
CA ARG A 97 10.39 11.10 32.56
C ARG A 97 10.51 12.57 32.20
#